data_AF-A0AAW0SAF3-F1
#
_entry.id   AF-A0AAW0SAF3-F1
#
_cell.length_a   1.000
_cell.length_b   1.000
_cell.length_c   1.000
_cell.angle_alpha   90.00
_cell.angle_beta   90.00
_cell.angle_gamma   90.00
#
_symmetry.space_group_name_H-M   'P 1'
#
loop_
_entity.id
_entity.type
_entity.pdbx_description
1 polymer ?
#
loop_
_entity_poly.entity_id
_entity_poly.type
_entity_poly.pdbx_seq_one_letter_code
_entity_poly.pdbx_strand_id
1 'polypeptide(L)'
;MASTSGEGDVPGQSVLRKNVSNPSTPRADRRGKHVPKHAMPLSRKNLVECHIKSFPTVSSHYTRAKSPLMRYLDTEMTMKKMYFLYKEWLFDNHEDEEPVTFSYYKKVVQGFRLGFKPPSTDTCSKCDRYEVSKKDANTEEEAQGIQAQWDEHLSFAKEGMKAMADMQKDNDPRHENITHTYLIPGHSYMACDRAFGHIEKYIRRVVNIYDLKGYVRAIKLCTTSRYHVIVLRNTDFLDFEVLQKSITHRKPKPPLQFPGCPVLSATVNILSTPTIRRLQPGKLQHLQQLLEFIPNVNQPYLQFIIRKQQELDNTEEDDSTEDEDEDHLEYDSDSEDIVDDPQPLQDEDNTGE
;
A
#
# COMPACT_ATOMS: atom_id res chain seq x y z
N MET A 1 -25.15 -1.54 -91.21
CA MET A 1 -25.04 -0.34 -90.36
C MET A 1 -23.86 -0.57 -89.44
N ALA A 2 -22.83 0.29 -89.51
CA ALA A 2 -21.50 0.17 -88.88
C ALA A 2 -21.61 -0.10 -87.35
N SER A 3 -20.89 -1.02 -86.69
CA SER A 3 -19.46 -1.39 -86.64
C SER A 3 -18.56 -0.41 -85.85
N THR A 4 -17.80 -1.01 -84.91
CA THR A 4 -16.61 -0.54 -84.14
C THR A 4 -16.87 0.43 -82.97
N SER A 5 -16.60 0.16 -81.68
CA SER A 5 -15.46 -0.39 -80.90
C SER A 5 -14.37 0.64 -80.55
N GLY A 6 -14.11 0.85 -79.24
CA GLY A 6 -12.79 1.18 -78.69
C GLY A 6 -12.66 2.45 -77.82
N GLU A 7 -12.17 2.23 -76.58
CA GLU A 7 -11.21 3.07 -75.80
C GLU A 7 -11.71 4.45 -75.30
N GLY A 8 -11.34 5.04 -74.15
CA GLY A 8 -10.34 4.83 -73.10
C GLY A 8 -10.20 6.14 -72.27
N ASP A 9 -9.50 6.08 -71.13
CA ASP A 9 -8.81 7.17 -70.39
C ASP A 9 -9.46 8.10 -69.31
N VAL A 10 -9.16 7.77 -68.04
CA VAL A 10 -8.48 8.48 -66.89
C VAL A 10 -8.71 10.01 -66.57
N PRO A 11 -8.10 10.61 -65.50
CA PRO A 11 -8.80 11.20 -64.35
C PRO A 11 -8.74 12.75 -64.28
N GLY A 12 -9.79 13.39 -63.75
CA GLY A 12 -9.83 14.85 -63.56
C GLY A 12 -9.20 15.34 -62.25
N GLN A 13 -8.03 15.98 -62.34
CA GLN A 13 -7.48 16.83 -61.28
C GLN A 13 -8.12 18.23 -61.24
N SER A 14 -8.23 18.76 -60.01
CA SER A 14 -8.09 20.18 -59.60
C SER A 14 -9.02 21.25 -60.22
N VAL A 15 -9.83 21.88 -59.35
CA VAL A 15 -9.92 23.37 -59.31
C VAL A 15 -10.16 23.87 -57.88
N LEU A 16 -9.11 24.40 -57.24
CA LEU A 16 -9.20 25.33 -56.10
C LEU A 16 -9.81 26.65 -56.58
N ARG A 17 -11.07 26.93 -56.25
CA ARG A 17 -11.65 28.27 -56.42
C ARG A 17 -11.22 29.16 -55.26
N LYS A 18 -10.24 30.04 -55.49
CA LYS A 18 -9.93 31.17 -54.61
C LYS A 18 -10.80 32.36 -55.02
N ASN A 19 -11.82 32.68 -54.22
CA ASN A 19 -12.42 34.01 -54.23
C ASN A 19 -11.71 34.85 -53.17
N VAL A 20 -11.02 35.90 -53.60
CA VAL A 20 -10.44 36.93 -52.74
C VAL A 20 -11.35 38.15 -52.83
N SER A 21 -11.91 38.57 -51.69
CA SER A 21 -12.29 39.96 -51.46
C SER A 21 -12.11 40.34 -49.98
N ASN A 22 -11.10 41.21 -49.79
CA ASN A 22 -10.77 42.07 -48.65
C ASN A 22 -10.17 41.52 -47.33
N PRO A 23 -9.27 42.31 -46.70
CA PRO A 23 -8.35 41.86 -45.67
C PRO A 23 -8.97 42.04 -44.30
N SER A 24 -9.24 40.94 -43.63
CA SER A 24 -9.48 40.92 -42.20
C SER A 24 -9.00 39.55 -41.75
N THR A 25 -8.09 39.54 -40.79
CA THR A 25 -7.48 38.41 -40.05
C THR A 25 -7.98 37.00 -40.42
N PRO A 26 -7.09 36.00 -40.60
CA PRO A 26 -7.50 34.62 -40.82
C PRO A 26 -8.57 34.23 -39.80
N ARG A 27 -9.74 33.78 -40.27
CA ARG A 27 -10.81 33.29 -39.38
C ARG A 27 -10.17 32.34 -38.39
N ALA A 28 -10.30 32.63 -37.09
CA ALA A 28 -9.71 31.82 -36.03
C ALA A 28 -10.04 30.35 -36.26
N ASP A 29 -9.03 29.48 -36.16
CA ASP A 29 -9.19 28.06 -36.39
C ASP A 29 -10.28 27.50 -35.46
N ARG A 30 -11.34 26.96 -36.06
CA ARG A 30 -12.48 26.34 -35.36
C ARG A 30 -12.47 24.82 -35.43
N ARG A 31 -11.40 24.21 -35.97
CA ARG A 31 -11.23 22.76 -35.93
C ARG A 31 -11.17 22.29 -34.48
N GLY A 32 -11.82 21.15 -34.20
CA GLY A 32 -11.89 20.56 -32.86
C GLY A 32 -12.87 21.23 -31.87
N LYS A 33 -13.55 22.32 -32.22
CA LYS A 33 -14.51 23.01 -31.32
C LYS A 33 -15.95 22.50 -31.41
N HIS A 34 -16.20 21.47 -32.20
CA HIS A 34 -17.53 20.86 -32.31
C HIS A 34 -17.69 19.76 -31.27
N VAL A 35 -18.68 19.90 -30.38
CA VAL A 35 -19.04 18.83 -29.43
C VAL A 35 -19.55 17.62 -30.23
N PRO A 36 -18.95 16.43 -30.11
CA PRO A 36 -19.40 15.26 -30.86
C PRO A 36 -20.91 15.02 -30.66
N LYS A 37 -21.64 14.72 -31.73
CA LYS A 37 -23.09 14.49 -31.66
C LYS A 37 -23.49 13.35 -30.71
N HIS A 38 -22.56 12.45 -30.41
CA HIS A 38 -22.74 11.32 -29.48
C HIS A 38 -21.87 11.45 -28.23
N ALA A 39 -21.51 12.68 -27.84
CA ALA A 39 -20.84 12.90 -26.57
C ALA A 39 -21.76 12.48 -25.41
N MET A 40 -21.23 11.71 -24.46
CA MET A 40 -21.99 11.33 -23.27
C MET A 40 -22.33 12.60 -22.48
N PRO A 41 -23.60 12.80 -22.06
CA PRO A 41 -23.99 13.92 -21.22
C PRO A 41 -23.16 13.99 -19.93
N LEU A 42 -22.83 15.21 -19.49
CA LEU A 42 -22.01 15.43 -18.30
C LEU A 42 -22.71 14.91 -17.03
N SER A 43 -24.03 15.04 -16.94
CA SER A 43 -24.85 14.50 -15.86
C SER A 43 -24.64 12.99 -15.67
N ARG A 44 -24.74 12.22 -16.76
CA ARG A 44 -24.55 10.76 -16.75
C ARG A 44 -23.11 10.37 -16.43
N LYS A 45 -22.13 11.14 -16.90
CA LYS A 45 -20.72 10.94 -16.51
C LYS A 45 -20.54 11.14 -15.00
N ASN A 46 -21.13 12.18 -14.43
CA ASN A 46 -21.04 12.49 -13.01
C ASN A 46 -21.67 11.37 -12.15
N LEU A 47 -22.80 10.79 -12.56
CA LEU A 47 -23.40 9.64 -11.88
C LEU A 47 -22.45 8.44 -11.81
N VAL A 48 -21.77 8.14 -12.93
CA VAL A 48 -20.76 7.06 -12.97
C VAL A 48 -19.59 7.40 -12.03
N GLU A 49 -19.10 8.63 -12.02
CA GLU A 49 -18.01 9.06 -11.13
C GLU A 49 -18.40 9.01 -9.65
N CYS A 50 -19.62 9.43 -9.30
CA CYS A 50 -20.15 9.36 -7.93
C CYS A 50 -20.21 7.91 -7.44
N HIS A 51 -20.73 6.99 -8.26
CA HIS A 51 -20.75 5.57 -7.94
C HIS A 51 -19.32 4.98 -7.82
N ILE A 52 -18.35 5.41 -8.64
CA ILE A 52 -16.97 4.93 -8.50
C ILE A 52 -16.33 5.41 -7.19
N LYS A 53 -16.64 6.64 -6.76
CA LYS A 53 -16.12 7.23 -5.52
C LYS A 53 -16.75 6.64 -4.26
N SER A 54 -17.90 5.98 -4.35
CA SER A 54 -18.57 5.37 -3.19
C SER A 54 -17.90 4.07 -2.72
N PHE A 55 -17.06 3.43 -3.55
CA PHE A 55 -16.39 2.19 -3.15
C PHE A 55 -15.33 2.43 -2.06
N PRO A 56 -15.28 1.58 -1.02
CA PRO A 56 -14.19 1.62 -0.05
C PRO A 56 -12.86 1.25 -0.74
N THR A 57 -11.82 2.05 -0.51
CA THR A 57 -10.50 1.84 -1.11
C THR A 57 -9.40 1.89 -0.06
N VAL A 58 -8.30 1.18 -0.32
CA VAL A 58 -7.13 1.11 0.55
C VAL A 58 -5.90 1.61 -0.20
N SER A 59 -5.04 2.37 0.47
CA SER A 59 -3.71 2.68 -0.06
C SER A 59 -2.77 1.51 0.21
N SER A 60 -2.00 1.08 -0.79
CA SER A 60 -0.91 0.12 -0.57
C SER A 60 0.13 0.74 0.37
N HIS A 61 0.37 0.12 1.53
CA HIS A 61 1.40 0.54 2.48
C HIS A 61 2.79 0.55 1.83
N TYR A 62 3.06 -0.43 0.95
CA TYR A 62 4.37 -0.66 0.35
C TYR A 62 4.68 0.23 -0.85
N THR A 63 3.66 0.63 -1.62
CA THR A 63 3.85 1.48 -2.81
C THR A 63 3.42 2.91 -2.59
N ARG A 64 3.05 3.30 -1.36
CA ARG A 64 2.63 4.66 -1.02
C ARG A 64 3.67 5.72 -1.42
N ALA A 65 4.96 5.43 -1.24
CA ALA A 65 6.04 6.34 -1.63
C ALA A 65 6.22 6.43 -3.16
N LYS A 66 5.99 5.33 -3.89
CA LYS A 66 6.17 5.26 -5.35
C LYS A 66 4.93 5.69 -6.14
N SER A 67 3.75 5.60 -5.55
CA SER A 67 2.47 5.89 -6.18
C SER A 67 1.46 6.40 -5.15
N PRO A 68 1.65 7.62 -4.62
CA PRO A 68 0.90 8.15 -3.46
C PRO A 68 -0.60 8.33 -3.73
N LEU A 69 -0.98 8.53 -5.00
CA LEU A 69 -2.36 8.73 -5.42
C LEU A 69 -3.07 7.42 -5.80
N MET A 70 -2.36 6.28 -5.80
CA MET A 70 -2.92 5.00 -6.21
C MET A 70 -3.72 4.37 -5.07
N ARG A 71 -4.98 4.05 -5.32
CA ARG A 71 -5.84 3.35 -4.36
C ARG A 71 -6.27 1.99 -4.92
N TYR A 72 -6.52 1.05 -4.04
CA TYR A 72 -6.88 -0.32 -4.40
C TYR A 72 -8.25 -0.68 -3.84
N LEU A 73 -9.04 -1.34 -4.67
CA LEU A 73 -10.32 -1.95 -4.29
C LEU A 73 -10.08 -3.30 -3.62
N ASP A 74 -11.14 -3.86 -3.04
CA ASP A 74 -11.09 -5.22 -2.47
C ASP A 74 -10.62 -6.25 -3.52
N THR A 75 -9.89 -7.28 -3.07
CA THR A 75 -9.31 -8.32 -3.94
C THR A 75 -10.34 -9.11 -4.74
N GLU A 76 -11.58 -9.21 -4.26
CA GLU A 76 -12.66 -9.88 -4.96
C GLU A 76 -13.47 -8.95 -5.87
N MET A 77 -13.19 -7.64 -5.81
CA MET A 77 -13.82 -6.65 -6.66
C MET A 77 -13.30 -6.79 -8.09
N THR A 78 -14.22 -6.78 -9.06
CA THR A 78 -13.88 -6.84 -10.48
C THR A 78 -14.63 -5.77 -11.24
N MET A 79 -14.12 -5.36 -12.41
CA MET A 79 -14.80 -4.39 -13.27
C MET A 79 -16.25 -4.78 -13.58
N LYS A 80 -16.51 -6.08 -13.78
CA LYS A 80 -17.86 -6.61 -14.03
C LYS A 80 -18.76 -6.48 -12.80
N LYS A 81 -18.25 -6.81 -11.60
CA LYS A 81 -18.98 -6.64 -10.34
C LYS A 81 -19.28 -5.17 -10.06
N MET A 82 -18.31 -4.27 -10.27
CA MET A 82 -18.53 -2.84 -10.14
C MET A 82 -19.64 -2.34 -11.08
N TYR A 83 -19.65 -2.79 -12.33
CA TYR A 83 -20.72 -2.42 -13.27
C TYR A 83 -22.08 -3.01 -12.88
N PHE A 84 -22.09 -4.23 -12.32
CA PHE A 84 -23.33 -4.81 -11.81
C PHE A 84 -23.90 -3.98 -10.66
N LEU A 85 -23.08 -3.64 -9.67
CA LEU A 85 -23.45 -2.78 -8.54
C LEU A 85 -23.85 -1.37 -8.99
N TYR A 86 -23.24 -0.84 -10.05
CA TYR A 86 -23.64 0.43 -10.65
C TYR A 86 -25.08 0.39 -11.13
N LYS A 87 -25.50 -0.70 -11.79
CA LYS A 87 -26.88 -0.83 -12.27
C LYS A 87 -27.87 -0.93 -11.12
N GLU A 88 -27.54 -1.67 -10.07
CA GLU A 88 -28.37 -1.77 -8.86
C GLU A 88 -28.47 -0.40 -8.17
N TRP A 89 -27.34 0.25 -7.92
CA TRP A 89 -27.30 1.59 -7.32
C TRP A 89 -28.08 2.63 -8.14
N LEU A 90 -27.97 2.58 -9.47
CA LEU A 90 -28.71 3.48 -10.35
C LEU A 90 -30.22 3.20 -10.29
N PHE A 91 -30.63 1.93 -10.30
CA PHE A 91 -32.03 1.54 -10.17
C PHE A 91 -32.63 2.02 -8.83
N ASP A 92 -31.90 1.88 -7.73
CA ASP A 92 -32.41 2.22 -6.39
C ASP A 92 -32.43 3.74 -6.11
N ASN A 93 -31.55 4.53 -6.74
CA ASN A 93 -31.36 5.95 -6.40
C ASN A 93 -31.73 6.92 -7.53
N HIS A 94 -31.87 6.43 -8.76
CA HIS A 94 -32.07 7.22 -9.97
C HIS A 94 -32.96 6.47 -10.97
N GLU A 95 -34.22 6.22 -10.58
CA GLU A 95 -35.20 5.43 -11.35
C GLU A 95 -35.39 5.91 -12.80
N ASP A 96 -35.24 7.21 -13.06
CA ASP A 96 -35.40 7.83 -14.39
C ASP A 96 -34.16 7.72 -15.30
N GLU A 97 -33.03 7.21 -14.81
CA GLU A 97 -31.77 7.17 -15.55
C GLU A 97 -31.40 5.74 -15.99
N GLU A 98 -31.24 5.55 -17.31
CA GLU A 98 -30.75 4.27 -17.83
C GLU A 98 -29.24 4.08 -17.56
N PRO A 99 -28.75 2.85 -17.34
CA PRO A 99 -27.33 2.62 -17.15
C PRO A 99 -26.52 2.86 -18.43
N VAL A 100 -25.33 3.45 -18.28
CA VAL A 100 -24.36 3.53 -19.39
C VAL A 100 -23.90 2.13 -19.84
N THR A 101 -23.34 2.04 -21.04
CA THR A 101 -22.75 0.78 -21.52
C THR A 101 -21.53 0.38 -20.67
N PHE A 102 -21.31 -0.94 -20.54
CA PHE A 102 -20.14 -1.46 -19.83
C PHE A 102 -18.81 -0.90 -20.37
N SER A 103 -18.70 -0.75 -21.70
CA SER A 103 -17.50 -0.19 -22.34
C SER A 103 -17.24 1.25 -21.90
N TYR A 104 -18.28 2.07 -21.79
CA TYR A 104 -18.15 3.44 -21.30
C TYR A 104 -17.80 3.47 -19.81
N TYR A 105 -18.53 2.70 -18.99
CA TYR A 105 -18.25 2.56 -17.55
C TYR A 105 -16.78 2.17 -17.31
N LYS A 106 -16.30 1.11 -17.99
CA LYS A 106 -14.91 0.65 -17.92
C LYS A 106 -13.92 1.76 -18.26
N LYS A 107 -14.19 2.54 -19.31
CA LYS A 107 -13.34 3.67 -19.72
C LYS A 107 -13.28 4.76 -18.63
N VAL A 108 -14.40 5.06 -18.00
CA VAL A 108 -14.45 6.04 -16.89
C VAL A 108 -13.65 5.51 -15.70
N VAL A 109 -13.88 4.26 -15.26
CA VAL A 109 -13.11 3.64 -14.15
C VAL A 109 -11.61 3.63 -14.43
N GLN A 110 -11.19 3.34 -15.66
CA GLN A 110 -9.77 3.37 -16.06
C GLN A 110 -9.14 4.77 -15.97
N GLY A 111 -9.94 5.84 -15.98
CA GLY A 111 -9.46 7.20 -15.75
C GLY A 111 -9.16 7.50 -14.27
N PHE A 112 -9.65 6.67 -13.34
CA PHE A 112 -9.33 6.79 -11.92
C PHE A 112 -8.01 6.07 -11.62
N ARG A 113 -7.29 6.58 -10.60
CA ARG A 113 -6.11 5.91 -10.04
C ARG A 113 -6.53 4.76 -9.11
N LEU A 114 -7.31 3.82 -9.65
CA LEU A 114 -7.89 2.66 -8.95
C LEU A 114 -7.35 1.32 -9.48
N GLY A 115 -6.87 0.48 -8.58
CA GLY A 115 -6.34 -0.85 -8.88
C GLY A 115 -7.23 -1.93 -8.28
N PHE A 116 -7.42 -3.04 -8.99
CA PHE A 116 -8.23 -4.18 -8.53
C PHE A 116 -7.44 -5.17 -7.67
N LYS A 117 -6.11 -5.06 -7.68
CA LYS A 117 -5.21 -5.85 -6.84
C LYS A 117 -4.06 -4.96 -6.41
N PRO A 118 -3.75 -4.85 -5.11
CA PRO A 118 -2.47 -4.30 -4.70
C PRO A 118 -1.35 -5.15 -5.32
N PRO A 119 -0.20 -4.55 -5.67
CA PRO A 119 0.96 -5.33 -6.08
C PRO A 119 1.24 -6.35 -4.98
N SER A 120 1.43 -7.60 -5.38
CA SER A 120 1.79 -8.67 -4.44
C SER A 120 3.12 -8.30 -3.80
N THR A 121 3.08 -8.04 -2.50
CA THR A 121 4.28 -8.06 -1.67
C THR A 121 4.59 -9.51 -1.36
N ASP A 122 5.86 -9.88 -1.44
CA ASP A 122 6.37 -11.26 -1.35
C ASP A 122 6.30 -12.09 -2.64
N THR A 123 6.65 -11.51 -3.79
CA THR A 123 6.99 -12.30 -4.98
C THR A 123 8.41 -12.83 -4.91
N CYS A 124 8.65 -14.01 -5.48
CA CYS A 124 10.00 -14.54 -5.60
C CYS A 124 10.73 -13.83 -6.75
N SER A 125 11.82 -13.13 -6.42
CA SER A 125 12.63 -12.39 -7.40
C SER A 125 13.21 -13.26 -8.51
N LYS A 126 13.48 -14.55 -8.24
CA LYS A 126 13.91 -15.51 -9.27
C LYS A 126 12.77 -15.82 -10.25
N CYS A 127 11.56 -16.06 -9.74
CA CYS A 127 10.38 -16.28 -10.59
C CYS A 127 10.08 -15.05 -11.45
N ASP A 128 10.15 -13.85 -10.87
CA ASP A 128 9.94 -12.61 -11.62
C ASP A 128 10.94 -12.47 -12.77
N ARG A 129 12.22 -12.84 -12.55
CA ARG A 129 13.25 -12.86 -13.59
C ARG A 129 12.96 -13.90 -14.66
N TYR A 130 12.62 -15.14 -14.28
CA TYR A 130 12.30 -16.19 -15.25
C TYR A 130 11.09 -15.81 -16.11
N GLU A 131 10.09 -15.16 -15.53
CA GLU A 131 8.92 -14.70 -16.27
C GLU A 131 9.27 -13.65 -17.33
N VAL A 132 10.13 -12.67 -16.97
CA VAL A 132 10.61 -11.66 -17.91
C VAL A 132 11.50 -12.29 -18.99
N SER A 133 12.51 -13.06 -18.59
CA SER A 133 13.44 -13.71 -19.52
C SER A 133 12.73 -14.65 -20.50
N LYS A 134 11.69 -15.37 -20.07
CA LYS A 134 10.91 -16.23 -20.96
C LYS A 134 10.11 -15.43 -21.99
N LYS A 135 9.61 -14.24 -21.63
CA LYS A 135 8.91 -13.34 -22.56
C LYS A 135 9.86 -12.69 -23.56
N ASP A 136 11.10 -12.43 -23.14
CA ASP A 136 12.14 -11.81 -23.96
C ASP A 136 12.95 -12.83 -24.77
N ALA A 137 12.70 -14.13 -24.59
CA ALA A 137 13.40 -15.20 -25.30
C ALA A 137 13.12 -15.12 -26.81
N ASN A 138 14.18 -15.14 -27.62
CA ASN A 138 14.06 -15.03 -29.07
C ASN A 138 13.87 -16.39 -29.76
N THR A 139 14.20 -17.47 -29.05
CA THR A 139 14.13 -18.84 -29.57
C THR A 139 13.33 -19.73 -28.63
N GLU A 140 12.68 -20.73 -29.22
CA GLU A 140 11.90 -21.73 -28.47
C GLU A 140 12.80 -22.55 -27.53
N GLU A 141 14.04 -22.86 -27.95
CA GLU A 141 15.02 -23.59 -27.15
C GLU A 141 15.45 -22.81 -25.89
N GLU A 142 15.68 -21.49 -26.03
CA GLU A 142 15.97 -20.60 -24.90
C GLU A 142 14.78 -20.51 -23.94
N ALA A 143 13.56 -20.39 -24.46
CA ALA A 143 12.34 -20.38 -23.64
C ALA A 143 12.14 -21.70 -22.87
N GLN A 144 12.46 -22.83 -23.47
CA GLN A 144 12.41 -24.15 -22.84
C GLN A 144 13.50 -24.32 -21.75
N GLY A 145 14.72 -23.84 -22.02
CA GLY A 145 15.80 -23.85 -21.03
C GLY A 145 15.47 -22.99 -19.80
N ILE A 146 14.88 -21.81 -20.00
CA ILE A 146 14.41 -20.94 -18.92
C ILE A 146 13.26 -21.61 -18.15
N GLN A 147 12.33 -22.26 -18.86
CA GLN A 147 11.24 -22.98 -18.20
C GLN A 147 11.76 -24.14 -17.34
N ALA A 148 12.72 -24.92 -17.82
CA ALA A 148 13.31 -26.02 -17.05
C ALA A 148 13.98 -25.52 -15.76
N GLN A 149 14.75 -24.43 -15.82
CA GLN A 149 15.34 -23.80 -14.63
C GLN A 149 14.27 -23.27 -13.67
N TRP A 150 13.19 -22.72 -14.21
CA TRP A 150 12.08 -22.24 -13.40
C TRP A 150 11.37 -23.40 -12.68
N ASP A 151 11.13 -24.51 -13.38
CA ASP A 151 10.50 -25.70 -12.81
C ASP A 151 11.35 -26.33 -11.71
N GLU A 152 12.67 -26.39 -11.88
CA GLU A 152 13.62 -26.83 -10.85
C GLU A 152 13.60 -25.93 -9.61
N HIS A 153 13.58 -24.61 -9.80
CA HIS A 153 13.46 -23.66 -8.69
C HIS A 153 12.14 -23.87 -7.92
N LEU A 154 11.03 -24.11 -8.63
CA LEU A 154 9.74 -24.37 -8.03
C LEU A 154 9.67 -25.73 -7.32
N SER A 155 10.34 -26.77 -7.83
CA SER A 155 10.41 -28.07 -7.14
C SER A 155 11.19 -27.95 -5.84
N PHE A 156 12.35 -27.28 -5.86
CA PHE A 156 13.16 -27.05 -4.67
C PHE A 156 12.40 -26.24 -3.59
N ALA A 157 11.63 -25.23 -4.01
CA ALA A 157 10.77 -24.46 -3.10
C ALA A 157 9.71 -25.34 -2.42
N LYS A 158 9.05 -26.22 -3.19
CA LYS A 158 8.02 -27.14 -2.70
C LYS A 158 8.61 -28.18 -1.74
N GLU A 159 9.79 -28.71 -2.05
CA GLU A 159 10.50 -29.66 -1.19
C GLU A 159 10.83 -29.05 0.17
N GLY A 160 11.35 -27.81 0.20
CA GLY A 160 11.60 -27.09 1.45
C GLY A 160 10.33 -26.91 2.31
N MET A 161 9.20 -26.56 1.67
CA MET A 161 7.90 -26.44 2.36
C MET A 161 7.39 -27.79 2.90
N LYS A 162 7.57 -28.88 2.14
CA LYS A 162 7.19 -30.23 2.57
C LYS A 162 8.05 -30.69 3.75
N ALA A 163 9.36 -30.50 3.68
CA ALA A 163 10.29 -30.83 4.75
C ALA A 163 9.91 -30.11 6.06
N MET A 164 9.57 -28.81 5.98
CA MET A 164 9.09 -28.06 7.15
C MET A 164 7.80 -28.65 7.74
N ALA A 165 6.83 -29.01 6.90
CA ALA A 165 5.56 -29.59 7.34
C ALA A 165 5.75 -30.97 7.98
N ASP A 166 6.73 -31.75 7.51
CA ASP A 166 7.07 -33.05 8.09
C ASP A 166 7.83 -32.90 9.42
N MET A 167 8.76 -31.94 9.52
CA MET A 167 9.44 -31.61 10.79
C MET A 167 8.46 -31.17 11.90
N GLN A 168 7.35 -30.50 11.55
CA GLN A 168 6.33 -30.10 12.53
C GLN A 168 5.52 -31.27 13.11
N LYS A 169 5.54 -32.44 12.47
CA LYS A 169 4.84 -33.64 12.96
C LYS A 169 5.72 -34.48 13.87
N ASP A 170 7.04 -34.31 13.78
CA ASP A 170 8.00 -35.12 14.51
C ASP A 170 8.05 -34.63 15.97
N ASN A 171 7.59 -35.48 16.88
CA ASN A 171 7.40 -35.15 18.30
C ASN A 171 8.56 -35.64 19.18
N ASP A 172 9.71 -36.00 18.60
CA ASP A 172 10.83 -36.59 19.35
C ASP A 172 11.73 -35.50 19.97
N PRO A 173 11.81 -35.39 21.32
CA PRO A 173 12.62 -34.39 22.01
C PRO A 173 14.14 -34.68 21.98
N ARG A 174 14.61 -35.74 21.32
CA ARG A 174 16.05 -36.10 21.28
C ARG A 174 16.56 -36.14 19.85
N HIS A 175 16.86 -34.99 19.28
CA HIS A 175 17.52 -34.92 17.98
C HIS A 175 19.01 -35.26 18.11
N GLU A 176 19.43 -36.39 17.54
CA GLU A 176 20.85 -36.74 17.36
C GLU A 176 21.53 -35.81 16.35
N ASN A 177 20.77 -35.31 15.37
CA ASN A 177 21.23 -34.37 14.35
C ASN A 177 20.26 -33.19 14.25
N ILE A 178 20.79 -31.97 14.20
CA ILE A 178 20.01 -30.75 13.98
C ILE A 178 20.16 -30.35 12.51
N THR A 179 19.06 -30.40 11.76
CA THR A 179 19.02 -29.95 10.37
C THR A 179 18.39 -28.57 10.28
N HIS A 180 19.12 -27.60 9.73
CA HIS A 180 18.58 -26.26 9.46
C HIS A 180 18.07 -26.19 8.02
N THR A 181 16.76 -26.03 7.87
CA THR A 181 16.11 -25.88 6.56
C THR A 181 15.73 -24.41 6.36
N TYR A 182 16.23 -23.81 5.29
CA TYR A 182 15.93 -22.42 4.93
C TYR A 182 14.92 -22.40 3.77
N LEU A 183 13.80 -21.70 3.98
CA LEU A 183 12.78 -21.54 2.93
C LEU A 183 13.21 -20.50 1.89
N ILE A 184 12.70 -20.66 0.67
CA ILE A 184 12.94 -19.70 -0.41
C ILE A 184 11.99 -18.50 -0.25
N PRO A 185 12.51 -17.26 -0.22
CA PRO A 185 11.68 -16.05 -0.17
C PRO A 185 10.67 -15.98 -1.31
N GLY A 186 9.43 -15.56 -1.00
CA GLY A 186 8.33 -15.50 -1.96
C GLY A 186 7.69 -16.86 -2.29
N HIS A 187 8.18 -17.95 -1.70
CA HIS A 187 7.56 -19.29 -1.76
C HIS A 187 7.22 -19.86 -0.38
N SER A 188 7.60 -19.18 0.68
CA SER A 188 7.21 -19.51 2.05
C SER A 188 5.79 -19.02 2.33
N TYR A 189 4.83 -19.94 2.37
CA TYR A 189 3.48 -19.64 2.84
C TYR A 189 3.29 -20.25 4.23
N MET A 190 3.44 -19.43 5.27
CA MET A 190 3.25 -19.91 6.65
C MET A 190 1.81 -19.63 7.11
N ALA A 191 1.17 -20.64 7.70
CA ALA A 191 -0.18 -20.50 8.25
C ALA A 191 -0.26 -19.42 9.34
N CYS A 192 0.85 -19.17 10.06
CA CYS A 192 0.93 -18.11 11.05
C CYS A 192 0.73 -16.72 10.46
N ASP A 193 1.24 -16.44 9.26
CA ASP A 193 1.14 -15.10 8.65
C ASP A 193 -0.31 -14.76 8.29
N ARG A 194 -1.05 -15.75 7.79
CA ARG A 194 -2.50 -15.60 7.58
C ARG A 194 -3.23 -15.41 8.91
N ALA A 195 -2.84 -16.14 9.96
CA ALA A 195 -3.45 -15.99 11.27
C ALA A 195 -3.24 -14.57 11.84
N PHE A 196 -2.02 -14.04 11.76
CA PHE A 196 -1.72 -12.67 12.16
C PHE A 196 -2.50 -11.65 11.34
N GLY A 197 -2.61 -11.83 10.03
CA GLY A 197 -3.41 -10.95 9.18
C GLY A 197 -4.90 -10.92 9.57
N HIS A 198 -5.49 -12.06 9.92
CA HIS A 198 -6.87 -12.13 10.41
C HIS A 198 -7.04 -11.46 11.78
N ILE A 199 -6.11 -11.72 12.71
CA ILE A 199 -6.09 -11.11 14.04
C ILE A 199 -5.99 -9.59 13.92
N GLU A 200 -5.05 -9.08 13.13
CA GLU A 200 -4.83 -7.65 12.96
C GLU A 200 -6.03 -6.96 12.33
N LYS A 201 -6.63 -7.55 11.29
CA LYS A 201 -7.85 -7.03 10.65
C LYS A 201 -9.03 -6.98 11.61
N TYR A 202 -9.15 -7.99 12.50
CA TYR A 202 -10.20 -8.02 13.51
C TYR A 202 -9.97 -6.97 14.60
N ILE A 203 -8.75 -6.87 15.13
CA ILE A 203 -8.39 -5.86 16.15
C ILE A 203 -8.61 -4.45 15.61
N ARG A 204 -8.26 -4.16 14.35
CA ARG A 204 -8.53 -2.84 13.74
C ARG A 204 -10.02 -2.47 13.68
N ARG A 205 -10.92 -3.45 13.63
CA ARG A 205 -12.38 -3.22 13.65
C ARG A 205 -12.92 -3.08 15.07
N VAL A 206 -12.34 -3.81 16.02
CA VAL A 206 -12.71 -3.73 17.44
C VAL A 206 -11.92 -2.58 18.05
N VAL A 207 -12.46 -1.37 17.90
CA VAL A 207 -11.78 -0.09 18.18
C VAL A 207 -11.21 0.01 19.60
N ASN A 208 -11.64 -0.82 20.55
CA ASN A 208 -11.30 -0.68 21.97
C ASN A 208 -11.01 -2.04 22.65
N ILE A 209 -9.74 -2.42 22.75
CA ILE A 209 -9.26 -3.56 23.57
C ILE A 209 -8.33 -3.01 24.64
N TYR A 210 -8.72 -3.08 25.92
CA TYR A 210 -7.98 -2.49 27.04
C TYR A 210 -7.35 -3.52 27.99
N ASP A 211 -7.72 -4.79 27.87
CA ASP A 211 -7.31 -5.85 28.78
C ASP A 211 -6.76 -7.07 28.03
N LEU A 212 -5.88 -7.84 28.69
CA LEU A 212 -5.34 -9.09 28.15
C LEU A 212 -6.47 -10.07 27.78
N LYS A 213 -7.54 -10.11 28.58
CA LYS A 213 -8.71 -10.95 28.29
C LYS A 213 -9.41 -10.51 26.99
N GLY A 214 -9.43 -9.22 26.69
CA GLY A 214 -9.94 -8.67 25.43
C GLY A 214 -9.13 -9.14 24.24
N TYR A 215 -7.80 -9.15 24.34
CA TYR A 215 -6.95 -9.72 23.29
C TYR A 215 -7.19 -11.23 23.11
N VAL A 216 -7.31 -12.00 24.20
CA VAL A 216 -7.62 -13.44 24.11
C VAL A 216 -8.97 -13.68 23.43
N ARG A 217 -10.00 -12.88 23.76
CA ARG A 217 -11.31 -12.94 23.10
C ARG A 217 -11.19 -12.60 21.62
N ALA A 218 -10.51 -11.50 21.28
CA ALA A 218 -10.35 -11.06 19.90
C ALA A 218 -9.64 -12.11 19.03
N ILE A 219 -8.57 -12.71 19.54
CA ILE A 219 -7.84 -13.77 18.83
C ILE A 219 -8.73 -15.02 18.67
N LYS A 220 -9.51 -15.40 19.68
CA LYS A 220 -10.42 -16.56 19.56
C LYS A 220 -11.56 -16.34 18.54
N LEU A 221 -11.97 -15.10 18.32
CA LEU A 221 -13.15 -14.74 17.52
C LEU A 221 -12.83 -14.29 16.09
N CYS A 222 -11.56 -14.06 15.74
CA CYS A 222 -11.20 -13.45 14.45
C CYS A 222 -11.31 -14.39 13.23
N THR A 223 -11.69 -15.66 13.40
CA THR A 223 -11.71 -16.69 12.35
C THR A 223 -12.82 -17.72 12.58
N THR A 224 -13.29 -18.34 11.49
CA THR A 224 -14.23 -19.48 11.49
C THR A 224 -13.66 -20.73 12.16
N SER A 225 -12.34 -20.95 12.07
CA SER A 225 -11.65 -21.97 12.87
C SER A 225 -11.20 -21.35 14.19
N ARG A 226 -11.66 -21.89 15.34
CA ARG A 226 -11.26 -21.35 16.64
C ARG A 226 -9.78 -21.63 16.89
N TYR A 227 -8.97 -20.59 17.06
CA TYR A 227 -7.57 -20.74 17.48
C TYR A 227 -7.51 -21.31 18.91
N HIS A 228 -6.55 -22.21 19.12
CA HIS A 228 -6.14 -22.59 20.47
C HIS A 228 -5.17 -21.54 21.00
N VAL A 229 -5.68 -20.65 21.87
CA VAL A 229 -4.89 -19.55 22.44
C VAL A 229 -4.34 -19.97 23.79
N ILE A 230 -3.03 -20.06 23.89
CA ILE A 230 -2.29 -20.35 25.13
C ILE A 230 -1.84 -19.01 25.71
N VAL A 231 -2.27 -18.73 26.95
CA VAL A 231 -1.82 -17.54 27.68
C VAL A 231 -0.57 -17.92 28.46
N LEU A 232 0.58 -17.40 28.04
CA LEU A 232 1.86 -17.63 28.69
C LEU A 232 1.97 -16.78 29.97
N ARG A 233 2.52 -17.38 31.02
CA ARG A 233 2.87 -16.77 32.30
C ARG A 233 4.39 -16.62 32.39
N ASN A 234 4.88 -15.81 33.32
CA ASN A 234 6.32 -15.62 33.53
C ASN A 234 7.04 -16.97 33.77
N THR A 235 6.39 -17.91 34.46
CA THR A 235 6.90 -19.27 34.69
C THR A 235 7.09 -20.12 33.43
N ASP A 236 6.46 -19.74 32.33
CA ASP A 236 6.58 -20.46 31.05
C ASP A 236 7.82 -19.99 30.25
N PHE A 237 8.45 -18.89 30.66
CA PHE A 237 9.69 -18.39 30.05
C PHE A 237 10.89 -18.91 30.84
N LEU A 238 11.85 -19.50 30.13
CA LEU A 238 13.10 -19.98 30.72
C LEU A 238 14.12 -18.85 30.72
N ASP A 239 14.75 -18.63 31.88
CA ASP A 239 15.90 -17.72 32.00
C ASP A 239 17.19 -18.47 31.64
N PHE A 240 17.82 -18.03 30.56
CA PHE A 240 19.08 -18.60 30.07
C PHE A 240 20.31 -17.78 30.49
N GLU A 241 20.19 -16.77 31.35
CA GLU A 241 21.30 -15.91 31.74
C GLU A 241 22.44 -16.71 32.40
N VAL A 242 22.08 -17.68 33.24
CA VAL A 242 23.05 -18.61 33.86
C VAL A 242 23.72 -19.49 32.79
N LEU A 243 22.93 -19.97 31.81
CA LEU A 243 23.46 -20.77 30.71
C LEU A 243 24.40 -19.94 29.82
N GLN A 244 24.03 -18.70 29.49
CA GLN A 244 24.84 -17.78 28.70
C GLN A 244 26.17 -17.47 29.38
N LYS A 245 26.18 -17.29 30.71
CA LYS A 245 27.43 -17.14 31.49
C LYS A 245 28.28 -18.41 31.48
N SER A 246 27.67 -19.58 31.37
CA SER A 246 28.37 -20.87 31.26
C SER A 246 28.86 -21.21 29.85
N ILE A 247 28.32 -20.55 28.81
CA ILE A 247 28.82 -20.67 27.44
C ILE A 247 30.18 -19.98 27.40
N THR A 248 31.25 -20.77 27.48
CA THR A 248 32.59 -20.28 27.19
C THR A 248 32.60 -19.75 25.77
N HIS A 249 32.63 -18.43 25.58
CA HIS A 249 32.96 -17.83 24.31
C HIS A 249 34.33 -18.38 23.91
N ARG A 250 34.36 -19.36 23.00
CA ARG A 250 35.61 -19.78 22.36
C ARG A 250 36.20 -18.50 21.79
N LYS A 251 37.38 -18.11 22.27
CA LYS A 251 38.10 -16.94 21.74
C LYS A 251 38.03 -17.06 20.21
N PRO A 252 37.62 -16.01 19.48
CA PRO A 252 37.66 -16.06 18.03
C PRO A 252 39.06 -16.53 17.65
N LYS A 253 39.17 -17.57 16.82
CA LYS A 253 40.47 -17.93 16.25
C LYS A 253 41.05 -16.62 15.70
N PRO A 254 42.31 -16.27 16.02
CA PRO A 254 42.91 -15.07 15.45
C PRO A 254 42.68 -15.11 13.93
N PRO A 255 42.33 -13.98 13.32
CA PRO A 255 42.07 -13.93 11.88
C PRO A 255 43.26 -14.58 11.17
N LEU A 256 42.98 -15.48 10.22
CA LEU A 256 44.00 -16.08 9.37
C LEU A 256 44.81 -14.94 8.74
N GLN A 257 46.01 -14.68 9.26
CA GLN A 257 46.92 -13.69 8.72
C GLN A 257 47.52 -14.27 7.46
N PHE A 258 46.98 -13.87 6.30
CA PHE A 258 47.64 -14.11 5.03
C PHE A 258 48.84 -13.17 4.93
N PRO A 259 50.07 -13.67 4.69
CA PRO A 259 51.24 -12.81 4.53
C PRO A 259 51.03 -11.87 3.34
N GLY A 260 51.05 -10.55 3.59
CA GLY A 260 50.93 -9.51 2.56
C GLY A 260 49.65 -8.67 2.56
N CYS A 261 48.68 -8.93 3.45
CA CYS A 261 47.45 -8.12 3.51
C CYS A 261 47.52 -7.06 4.64
N PRO A 262 47.51 -5.74 4.33
CA PRO A 262 47.53 -4.72 5.38
C PRO A 262 46.22 -4.75 6.18
N VAL A 263 46.35 -4.89 7.51
CA VAL A 263 45.24 -4.84 8.45
C VAL A 263 44.82 -3.37 8.61
N LEU A 264 43.59 -3.04 8.22
CA LEU A 264 42.98 -1.75 8.59
C LEU A 264 42.75 -1.77 10.10
N SER A 265 43.53 -0.98 10.83
CA SER A 265 43.36 -0.76 12.26
C SER A 265 41.97 -0.16 12.52
N ALA A 266 41.06 -0.98 13.04
CA ALA A 266 39.74 -0.54 13.48
C ALA A 266 39.85 0.20 14.82
N THR A 267 40.43 1.40 14.80
CA THR A 267 40.18 2.40 15.83
C THR A 267 39.03 3.27 15.36
N VAL A 268 37.82 2.72 15.40
CA VAL A 268 36.61 3.54 15.42
C VAL A 268 36.35 3.86 16.88
N ASN A 269 36.68 5.09 17.27
CA ASN A 269 36.24 5.68 18.53
C ASN A 269 34.71 5.61 18.60
N ILE A 270 34.16 4.63 19.32
CA ILE A 270 32.75 4.63 19.72
C ILE A 270 32.64 5.56 20.94
N LEU A 271 32.79 6.85 20.70
CA LEU A 271 32.30 7.92 21.57
C LEU A 271 31.35 8.78 20.73
N SER A 272 30.35 8.14 20.12
CA SER A 272 29.14 8.84 19.73
C SER A 272 28.09 8.54 20.80
N THR A 273 27.83 9.54 21.64
CA THR A 273 26.63 9.55 22.47
C THR A 273 25.42 9.29 21.55
N PRO A 274 24.54 8.32 21.86
CA PRO A 274 23.42 8.00 20.99
C PRO A 274 22.52 9.24 20.84
N THR A 275 22.31 9.70 19.60
CA THR A 275 21.38 10.79 19.30
C THR A 275 19.95 10.27 19.51
N ILE A 276 19.30 10.72 20.58
CA ILE A 276 17.92 10.33 20.90
C ILE A 276 16.96 11.23 20.12
N ARG A 277 16.10 10.63 19.29
CA ARG A 277 15.02 11.36 18.59
C ARG A 277 13.86 11.64 19.56
N ARG A 278 13.23 12.82 19.44
CA ARG A 278 12.06 13.19 20.25
C ARG A 278 10.94 12.16 20.11
N LEU A 279 10.42 11.71 21.24
CA LEU A 279 9.34 10.74 21.30
C LEU A 279 7.99 11.42 21.04
N GLN A 280 7.04 10.64 20.53
CA GLN A 280 5.67 11.10 20.36
C GLN A 280 4.99 11.31 21.73
N PRO A 281 4.05 12.26 21.86
CA PRO A 281 3.34 12.52 23.11
C PRO A 281 2.70 11.24 23.68
N GLY A 282 2.83 11.03 24.99
CA GLY A 282 2.37 9.82 25.70
C GLY A 282 3.34 8.63 25.71
N LYS A 283 4.40 8.64 24.89
CA LYS A 283 5.43 7.57 24.94
C LYS A 283 6.39 7.72 26.11
N LEU A 284 6.64 8.94 26.58
CA LEU A 284 7.44 9.20 27.78
C LEU A 284 6.81 8.55 29.03
N GLN A 285 5.49 8.68 29.16
CA GLN A 285 4.73 8.08 30.26
C GLN A 285 4.78 6.54 30.23
N HIS A 286 4.72 5.93 29.05
CA HIS A 286 4.93 4.49 28.90
C HIS A 286 6.35 4.05 29.28
N LEU A 287 7.38 4.83 28.94
CA LEU A 287 8.75 4.52 29.34
C LEU A 287 8.95 4.59 30.86
N GLN A 288 8.29 5.55 31.52
CA GLN A 288 8.28 5.65 32.99
C GLN A 288 7.60 4.46 33.63
N GLN A 289 6.44 4.03 33.12
CA GLN A 289 5.74 2.83 33.60
C GLN A 289 6.55 1.56 33.35
N LEU A 290 7.21 1.44 32.20
CA LEU A 290 8.07 0.30 31.86
C LEU A 290 9.26 0.16 32.82
N LEU A 291 9.71 1.25 33.44
CA LEU A 291 10.82 1.23 34.39
C LEU A 291 10.52 0.37 35.62
N GLU A 292 9.24 0.26 36.01
CA GLU A 292 8.78 -0.58 37.12
C GLU A 292 8.83 -2.08 36.80
N PHE A 293 8.83 -2.45 35.51
CA PHE A 293 8.77 -3.85 35.06
C PHE A 293 10.11 -4.37 34.50
N ILE A 294 11.10 -3.49 34.35
CA ILE A 294 12.39 -3.83 33.73
C ILE A 294 13.43 -4.19 34.81
N PRO A 295 14.23 -5.27 34.61
CA PRO A 295 15.31 -5.63 35.52
C PRO A 295 16.29 -4.49 35.76
N ASN A 296 16.78 -4.36 37.01
CA ASN A 296 17.66 -3.27 37.46
C ASN A 296 18.91 -3.05 36.58
N VAL A 297 19.37 -4.09 35.88
CA VAL A 297 20.53 -4.04 34.97
C VAL A 297 20.28 -3.11 33.77
N ASN A 298 19.03 -3.00 33.31
CA ASN A 298 18.66 -2.26 32.10
C ASN A 298 18.03 -0.88 32.41
N GLN A 299 17.67 -0.63 33.67
CA GLN A 299 17.07 0.64 34.11
C GLN A 299 17.96 1.88 33.84
N PRO A 300 19.30 1.86 34.01
CA PRO A 300 20.12 3.07 33.82
C PRO A 300 20.03 3.66 32.41
N TYR A 301 19.90 2.82 31.39
CA TYR A 301 19.76 3.27 30.00
C TYR A 301 18.40 3.92 29.73
N LEU A 302 17.32 3.34 30.28
CA LEU A 302 15.97 3.92 30.17
C LEU A 302 15.84 5.22 30.96
N GLN A 303 16.43 5.29 32.14
CA GLN A 303 16.50 6.52 32.93
C GLN A 303 17.27 7.63 32.18
N PHE A 304 18.35 7.27 31.48
CA PHE A 304 19.08 8.20 30.61
C PHE A 304 18.20 8.74 29.47
N ILE A 305 17.41 7.89 28.81
CA ILE A 305 16.49 8.32 27.75
C ILE A 305 15.40 9.25 28.29
N ILE A 306 14.76 8.89 29.41
CA ILE A 306 13.69 9.69 30.04
C ILE A 306 14.22 11.06 30.41
N ARG A 307 15.39 11.13 31.06
CA ARG A 307 16.04 12.39 31.43
C ARG A 307 16.31 13.25 30.20
N LYS A 308 16.83 12.67 29.12
CA LYS A 308 17.12 13.40 27.88
C LYS A 308 15.86 13.91 27.18
N GLN A 309 14.71 13.23 27.30
CA GLN A 309 13.44 13.71 26.78
C GLN A 309 12.87 14.87 27.61
N GLN A 310 12.98 14.79 28.94
CA GLN A 310 12.57 15.88 29.84
C GLN A 310 13.42 17.13 29.66
N GLU A 311 14.73 16.97 29.45
CA GLU A 311 15.64 18.09 29.12
C GLU A 311 15.21 18.76 27.81
N LEU A 312 14.83 18.00 26.78
CA LEU A 312 14.35 18.55 25.51
C LEU A 312 13.02 19.30 25.63
N ASP A 313 12.07 18.78 26.42
CA ASP A 313 10.78 19.44 26.64
C ASP A 313 10.93 20.74 27.47
N ASN A 314 11.90 20.83 28.38
CA ASN A 314 12.15 22.03 29.18
C ASN A 314 12.86 23.16 28.42
N THR A 315 13.64 22.83 27.37
CA THR A 315 14.33 23.85 26.54
C THR A 315 13.37 24.66 25.67
N GLU A 316 12.12 24.21 25.48
CA GLU A 316 11.10 24.95 24.71
C GLU A 316 10.32 25.98 25.58
N GLU A 317 10.44 25.94 26.91
CA GLU A 317 9.78 26.90 27.81
C GLU A 317 10.64 28.15 28.13
N ASP A 318 11.93 28.13 27.82
CA ASP A 318 12.90 29.20 28.18
C ASP A 318 13.29 30.11 27.00
N ASP A 319 12.82 29.82 25.78
CA ASP A 319 13.16 30.55 24.54
C ASP A 319 12.05 31.55 24.10
N SER A 320 11.12 31.89 25.02
CA SER A 320 9.99 32.79 24.72
C SER A 320 10.18 34.23 25.17
N THR A 321 11.40 34.68 25.43
CA THR A 321 11.68 36.10 25.69
C THR A 321 13.00 36.50 25.04
N GLU A 322 12.94 37.02 23.82
CA GLU A 322 13.57 38.29 23.42
C GLU A 322 13.31 38.58 21.92
N ASP A 323 12.77 39.77 21.72
CA ASP A 323 12.90 40.69 20.59
C ASP A 323 12.02 40.57 19.32
N GLU A 324 11.10 41.55 19.31
CA GLU A 324 10.40 42.20 18.21
C GLU A 324 11.39 42.67 17.11
N ASP A 325 11.04 42.44 15.83
CA ASP A 325 10.95 43.46 14.75
C ASP A 325 11.13 42.87 13.33
N GLU A 326 10.17 43.24 12.45
CA GLU A 326 10.17 43.31 10.96
C GLU A 326 10.76 42.11 10.17
N ASP A 327 10.04 41.40 9.30
CA ASP A 327 9.32 41.93 8.14
C ASP A 327 8.49 40.84 7.42
N HIS A 328 7.39 41.29 6.85
CA HIS A 328 6.33 40.59 6.14
C HIS A 328 6.79 39.72 4.94
N LEU A 329 6.28 38.48 4.83
CA LEU A 329 5.75 37.96 3.55
C LEU A 329 4.55 37.03 3.77
N GLU A 330 3.45 37.49 3.20
CA GLU A 330 2.05 37.07 3.24
C GLU A 330 1.81 35.69 2.58
N TYR A 331 1.04 34.83 3.25
CA TYR A 331 0.32 33.73 2.60
C TYR A 331 -1.06 33.63 3.25
N ASP A 332 -2.06 34.16 2.53
CA ASP A 332 -3.45 34.19 2.94
C ASP A 332 -4.01 32.80 3.22
N SER A 333 -4.60 32.68 4.40
CA SER A 333 -5.52 31.62 4.78
C SER A 333 -6.83 32.29 5.14
N ASP A 334 -7.72 32.46 4.15
CA ASP A 334 -9.11 32.83 4.44
C ASP A 334 -9.91 31.57 4.80
N SER A 335 -10.16 31.47 6.11
CA SER A 335 -11.41 31.02 6.70
C SER A 335 -12.59 31.94 6.33
N GLU A 336 -13.80 31.56 6.76
CA GLU A 336 -15.13 32.20 6.61
C GLU A 336 -15.99 31.54 5.50
N ASP A 337 -17.25 31.15 5.69
CA ASP A 337 -18.13 31.19 6.84
C ASP A 337 -19.32 30.23 6.63
N ILE A 338 -19.86 29.71 7.73
CA ILE A 338 -21.18 29.07 7.81
C ILE A 338 -22.12 30.09 8.45
N VAL A 339 -23.07 30.64 7.69
CA VAL A 339 -24.45 30.93 8.11
C VAL A 339 -25.28 31.40 6.91
N ASP A 340 -26.32 30.66 6.53
CA ASP A 340 -27.70 31.15 6.65
C ASP A 340 -28.72 30.03 6.39
N ASP A 341 -29.69 29.96 7.29
CA ASP A 341 -30.85 29.05 7.31
C ASP A 341 -32.04 29.73 6.61
N PRO A 342 -32.83 29.02 5.79
CA PRO A 342 -34.20 29.43 5.54
C PRO A 342 -35.18 28.38 6.11
N GLN A 343 -35.82 28.77 7.22
CA GLN A 343 -37.03 28.15 7.75
C GLN A 343 -38.23 28.26 6.76
N PRO A 344 -39.26 27.40 6.91
CA PRO A 344 -40.29 27.16 5.91
C PRO A 344 -41.46 28.16 6.00
N LEU A 345 -42.02 28.55 4.86
CA LEU A 345 -43.28 29.27 4.78
C LEU A 345 -44.45 28.27 4.71
N GLN A 346 -45.32 28.36 5.71
CA GLN A 346 -46.66 27.79 5.72
C GLN A 346 -47.64 28.74 5.01
N ASP A 347 -48.61 28.15 4.32
CA ASP A 347 -49.81 28.81 3.82
C ASP A 347 -50.65 29.40 4.96
N GLU A 348 -51.33 30.52 4.71
CA GLU A 348 -52.80 30.67 4.78
C GLU A 348 -53.24 32.15 4.67
N ASP A 349 -54.24 32.37 3.83
CA ASP A 349 -55.39 33.27 3.96
C ASP A 349 -55.28 34.80 4.16
N ASN A 350 -55.75 35.49 3.09
CA ASN A 350 -57.00 36.27 3.07
C ASN A 350 -56.99 37.78 3.48
N THR A 351 -57.83 38.52 2.73
CA THR A 351 -58.29 39.92 2.88
C THR A 351 -57.25 41.01 2.61
N GLY A 352 -57.51 42.11 1.90
CA GLY A 352 -58.73 42.71 1.38
C GLY A 352 -58.42 44.19 1.07
N GLU A 353 -59.22 44.78 0.18
CA GLU A 353 -59.22 46.18 -0.32
C GLU A 353 -58.25 46.56 -1.45
#